data_AF-A0A2G9U3N3-F1
#
_entry.id   AF-A0A2G9U3N3-F1
#
_cell.length_a   1.000
_cell.length_b   1.000
_cell.length_c   1.000
_cell.angle_alpha   90.00
_cell.angle_beta   90.00
_cell.angle_gamma   90.00
#
_symmetry.space_group_name_H-M   'P 1'
#
loop_
_entity.id
_entity.type
_entity.pdbx_description
1 polymer ?
#
loop_
_entity_poly.entity_id
_entity_poly.type
_entity_poly.pdbx_seq_one_letter_code
_entity_poly.pdbx_strand_id
1 'polypeptide(L)'
;MNRFHFNRRAKSILAKVLPQEGLKNENIEFILGMPLNQVLTLIQQNARILTNVELMYSRKDPLGRDICAYLGNDGIRLVFHPVTQLLRLIEVDNLSQIVLKYK
;
A
#
# COMPACT_ATOMS: atom_id res chain seq x y z
N MET A 1 19.36 -3.34 4.90
CA MET A 1 17.96 -3.03 4.60
C MET A 1 17.15 -4.17 5.19
N ASN A 2 16.29 -3.91 6.18
CA ASN A 2 15.63 -4.98 6.91
C ASN A 2 14.30 -5.32 6.23
N ARG A 3 14.04 -6.61 6.02
CA ARG A 3 12.86 -7.15 5.35
C ARG A 3 12.09 -8.03 6.32
N PHE A 4 10.78 -7.82 6.40
CA PHE A 4 9.86 -8.74 7.06
C PHE A 4 8.95 -9.33 5.99
N HIS A 5 8.90 -10.65 5.90
CA HIS A 5 8.10 -11.38 4.91
C HIS A 5 6.93 -12.07 5.60
N PHE A 6 5.71 -11.87 5.07
CA PHE A 6 4.52 -12.61 5.46
C PHE A 6 4.00 -13.38 4.24
N ASN A 7 4.11 -14.71 4.23
CA ASN A 7 3.83 -15.55 3.07
C ASN A 7 2.59 -16.44 3.26
N ARG A 8 1.51 -16.16 2.53
CA ARG A 8 0.41 -17.08 2.17
C ARG A 8 -0.17 -16.66 0.81
N ARG A 9 -0.57 -17.61 -0.05
CA ARG A 9 -1.15 -17.33 -1.39
C ARG A 9 -2.55 -16.71 -1.28
N ALA A 10 -2.77 -15.55 -1.89
CA ALA A 10 -4.11 -15.07 -2.29
C ALA A 10 -4.11 -14.46 -3.70
N LYS A 11 -5.31 -14.30 -4.25
CA LYS A 11 -5.63 -13.81 -5.59
C LYS A 11 -5.56 -12.27 -5.62
N SER A 12 -4.99 -11.71 -6.68
CA SER A 12 -4.87 -10.25 -6.88
C SER A 12 -6.23 -9.54 -6.82
N ILE A 13 -6.25 -8.32 -6.26
CA ILE A 13 -7.43 -7.47 -6.10
C ILE A 13 -7.64 -6.53 -7.29
N LEU A 14 -8.89 -6.41 -7.74
CA LEU A 14 -9.30 -5.39 -8.72
C LEU A 14 -9.51 -4.05 -8.00
N ALA A 15 -8.84 -2.98 -8.42
CA ALA A 15 -8.91 -1.68 -7.76
C ALA A 15 -9.32 -0.53 -8.69
N LYS A 16 -10.01 0.47 -8.13
CA LYS A 16 -10.43 1.73 -8.76
C LYS A 16 -9.54 2.87 -8.29
N VAL A 17 -9.05 3.68 -9.21
CA VAL A 17 -8.31 4.91 -8.89
C VAL A 17 -9.30 6.06 -8.68
N LEU A 18 -9.17 6.79 -7.57
CA LEU A 18 -9.83 8.06 -7.29
C LEU A 18 -8.85 9.19 -7.64
N PRO A 19 -9.09 9.96 -8.70
CA PRO A 19 -8.18 11.04 -9.10
C PRO A 19 -7.94 12.00 -7.93
N GLN A 20 -6.66 12.30 -7.67
CA GLN A 20 -6.18 13.20 -6.60
C GLN A 20 -6.46 12.75 -5.16
N GLU A 21 -7.16 11.64 -4.95
CA GLU A 21 -7.63 11.23 -3.62
C GLU A 21 -7.03 9.88 -3.20
N GLY A 22 -7.03 8.84 -4.05
CA GLY A 22 -6.64 7.51 -3.58
C GLY A 22 -6.90 6.32 -4.50
N LEU A 23 -6.88 5.12 -3.93
CA LEU A 23 -7.17 3.83 -4.56
C LEU A 23 -8.21 3.08 -3.73
N LYS A 24 -9.28 2.58 -4.36
CA LYS A 24 -10.41 1.95 -3.69
C LYS A 24 -10.88 0.67 -4.39
N ASN A 25 -11.24 -0.35 -3.64
CA ASN A 25 -12.06 -1.46 -4.11
C ASN A 25 -13.23 -1.72 -3.14
N GLU A 26 -13.90 -2.87 -3.26
CA GLU A 26 -15.03 -3.23 -2.40
C GLU A 26 -14.66 -3.44 -0.93
N ASN A 27 -13.40 -3.81 -0.64
CA ASN A 27 -12.95 -4.19 0.69
C ASN A 27 -11.98 -3.17 1.31
N ILE A 28 -11.32 -2.36 0.49
CA ILE A 28 -10.12 -1.58 0.84
C ILE A 28 -10.20 -0.20 0.21
N GLU A 29 -9.78 0.81 0.96
CA GLU A 29 -9.60 2.17 0.48
C GLU A 29 -8.30 2.75 1.05
N PHE A 30 -7.43 3.21 0.16
CA PHE A 30 -6.20 3.93 0.48
C PHE A 30 -6.35 5.35 -0.02
N ILE A 31 -6.18 6.33 0.86
CA ILE A 31 -6.35 7.76 0.56
C ILE A 31 -5.05 8.47 0.90
N LEU A 32 -4.63 9.43 0.06
CA LEU A 32 -3.50 10.30 0.39
C LEU A 32 -3.74 11.00 1.74
N GLY A 33 -2.70 11.09 2.56
CA GLY A 33 -2.79 11.57 3.93
C GLY A 33 -3.18 10.50 4.96
N MET A 34 -3.52 9.26 4.56
CA MET A 34 -3.84 8.21 5.53
C MET A 34 -2.61 7.84 6.39
N PRO A 35 -2.73 7.77 7.73
CA PRO A 35 -1.64 7.34 8.61
C PRO A 35 -1.18 5.90 8.37
N LEU A 36 0.13 5.64 8.49
CA LEU A 36 0.72 4.31 8.33
C LEU A 36 0.06 3.24 9.22
N ASN A 37 -0.18 3.55 10.49
CA ASN A 37 -0.83 2.62 11.42
C ASN A 37 -2.24 2.22 10.97
N GLN A 38 -3.01 3.16 10.43
CA GLN A 38 -4.33 2.89 9.87
C GLN A 38 -4.23 1.99 8.64
N VAL A 39 -3.27 2.26 7.73
CA VAL A 39 -3.03 1.40 6.57
C VAL A 39 -2.63 -0.01 6.99
N LEU A 40 -1.70 -0.16 7.93
CA LEU A 40 -1.26 -1.47 8.44
C LEU A 40 -2.41 -2.23 9.09
N THR A 41 -3.28 -1.54 9.84
CA THR A 41 -4.48 -2.13 10.44
C THR A 41 -5.43 -2.64 9.36
N LEU A 42 -5.66 -1.84 8.32
CA LEU A 42 -6.51 -2.22 7.19
C LEU A 42 -5.95 -3.44 6.44
N ILE A 43 -4.63 -3.49 6.23
CA ILE A 43 -3.94 -4.64 5.64
C ILE A 43 -4.14 -5.89 6.50
N GLN A 44 -3.96 -5.78 7.81
CA GLN A 44 -4.12 -6.89 8.75
C GLN A 44 -5.56 -7.42 8.78
N GLN A 45 -6.55 -6.53 8.79
CA GLN A 45 -7.97 -6.89 8.73
C GLN A 45 -8.34 -7.60 7.42
N ASN A 46 -7.65 -7.26 6.33
CA ASN A 46 -7.86 -7.82 5.00
C ASN A 46 -6.77 -8.81 4.57
N ALA A 47 -6.05 -9.42 5.51
CA ALA A 47 -4.90 -10.31 5.22
C ALA A 47 -5.26 -11.57 4.42
N ARG A 48 -6.56 -11.89 4.27
CA ARG A 48 -7.04 -12.97 3.39
C ARG A 48 -6.95 -12.61 1.91
N ILE A 49 -7.07 -11.33 1.57
CA ILE A 49 -7.04 -10.82 0.19
C ILE A 49 -5.71 -10.10 -0.11
N LEU A 50 -5.20 -9.30 0.83
CA LEU A 50 -3.91 -8.62 0.71
C LEU A 50 -2.79 -9.53 1.18
N THR A 51 -2.18 -10.23 0.23
CA THR A 51 -1.07 -11.16 0.49
C THR A 51 0.21 -10.69 -0.16
N ASN A 52 1.34 -11.26 0.26
CA ASN A 52 2.66 -10.87 -0.20
C ASN A 52 2.96 -9.39 0.09
N VAL A 53 2.70 -8.98 1.33
CA VAL A 53 2.94 -7.62 1.80
C VAL A 53 4.37 -7.51 2.34
N GLU A 54 5.13 -6.56 1.83
CA GLU A 54 6.47 -6.24 2.31
C GLU A 54 6.51 -4.82 2.89
N LEU A 55 7.05 -4.67 4.11
CA LEU A 55 7.31 -3.37 4.72
C LEU A 55 8.79 -3.05 4.66
N MET A 56 9.13 -1.93 4.02
CA MET A 56 10.50 -1.47 3.78
C MET A 56 10.71 -0.14 4.50
N TYR A 57 11.77 -0.08 5.32
CA TYR A 57 12.17 1.14 6.02
C TYR A 57 13.66 1.12 6.31
N SER A 58 14.25 2.29 6.54
CA SER A 58 15.66 2.42 6.89
C SER A 58 15.83 2.42 8.41
N ARG A 59 16.54 1.42 8.96
CA ARG A 59 16.93 1.45 10.39
C ARG A 59 18.11 2.37 10.68
N LYS A 60 18.98 2.58 9.69
CA LYS A 60 20.16 3.44 9.83
C LYS A 60 19.82 4.92 9.73
N ASP A 61 18.74 5.24 9.02
CA ASP A 61 18.26 6.60 8.80
C ASP A 61 16.72 6.59 8.77
N PRO A 62 16.05 6.47 9.94
CA PRO A 62 14.60 6.28 10.02
C PRO A 62 13.77 7.49 9.59
N LEU A 63 14.35 8.69 9.64
CA LEU A 63 13.67 9.94 9.33
C LEU A 63 14.06 10.53 7.96
N GLY A 64 15.18 10.09 7.38
CA GLY A 64 15.65 10.56 6.07
C GLY A 64 15.20 9.71 4.89
N ARG A 65 14.58 8.54 5.11
CA ARG A 65 14.06 7.68 4.04
C ARG A 65 12.63 7.24 4.28
N ASP A 66 11.81 7.41 3.25
CA ASP A 66 10.43 6.94 3.23
C ASP A 66 10.25 5.51 3.71
N ILE A 67 9.09 5.28 4.31
CA ILE A 67 8.59 3.96 4.62
C ILE A 67 7.74 3.51 3.43
N CYS A 68 7.90 2.28 2.97
CA CYS A 68 7.11 1.73 1.86
C CYS A 68 6.43 0.44 2.30
N ALA A 69 5.14 0.31 2.01
CA ALA A 69 4.43 -0.97 2.04
C ALA A 69 4.15 -1.41 0.60
N TYR A 70 4.66 -2.57 0.21
CA TYR A 70 4.47 -3.13 -1.12
C TYR A 70 3.49 -4.29 -1.06
N LEU A 71 2.40 -4.20 -1.82
CA LEU A 71 1.38 -5.24 -1.99
C LEU A 71 1.73 -6.03 -3.25
N GLY A 72 2.65 -7.00 -3.11
CA GLY A 72 3.35 -7.57 -4.26
C GLY A 72 2.46 -8.34 -5.24
N ASN A 73 1.37 -8.96 -4.76
CA ASN A 73 0.43 -9.65 -5.64
C ASN A 73 -0.47 -8.69 -6.45
N ASP A 74 -0.53 -7.43 -6.03
CA ASP A 74 -1.39 -6.41 -6.61
C ASP A 74 -0.59 -5.37 -7.41
N GLY A 75 0.74 -5.38 -7.29
CA GLY A 75 1.61 -4.41 -7.94
C GLY A 75 1.34 -2.98 -7.45
N ILE A 76 1.00 -2.82 -6.17
CA ILE A 76 0.72 -1.52 -5.54
C ILE A 76 1.81 -1.23 -4.52
N ARG A 77 2.40 -0.04 -4.59
CA ARG A 77 3.36 0.46 -3.61
C ARG A 77 2.80 1.69 -2.91
N LEU A 78 2.67 1.60 -1.60
CA LEU A 78 2.22 2.68 -0.72
C LEU A 78 3.46 3.32 -0.09
N VAL A 79 3.67 4.60 -0.36
CA VAL A 79 4.86 5.34 0.08
C VAL A 79 4.45 6.36 1.13
N PHE A 80 5.08 6.29 2.30
CA PHE A 80 4.79 7.13 3.46
C PHE A 80 5.94 8.09 3.72
N HIS A 81 5.58 9.32 4.08
CA HIS A 81 6.56 10.31 4.52
C HIS A 81 7.28 9.81 5.79
N PRO A 82 8.61 9.89 5.89
CA PRO A 82 9.36 9.28 6.99
C PRO A 82 9.04 9.86 8.36
N VAL A 83 8.82 11.18 8.42
CA VAL A 83 8.50 11.90 9.67
C VAL A 83 7.02 11.82 10.04
N THR A 84 6.13 12.31 9.17
CA THR A 84 4.69 12.36 9.47
C THR A 84 3.99 11.00 9.35
N GLN A 85 4.63 10.03 8.71
CA GLN A 85 4.09 8.68 8.44
C GLN A 85 2.74 8.69 7.70
N LEU A 86 2.44 9.77 6.99
CA LEU A 86 1.25 9.87 6.17
C LEU A 86 1.54 9.33 4.77
N LEU A 87 0.57 8.61 4.21
CA LEU A 87 0.61 8.13 2.84
C LEU A 87 0.71 9.33 1.90
N ARG A 88 1.83 9.44 1.17
CA ARG A 88 2.12 10.60 0.30
C ARG A 88 2.06 10.25 -1.18
N LEU A 89 2.22 8.98 -1.52
CA LEU A 89 2.23 8.51 -2.89
C LEU A 89 1.73 7.06 -2.95
N ILE A 90 0.91 6.79 -3.96
CA ILE A 90 0.46 5.44 -4.34
C ILE A 90 1.01 5.19 -5.73
N GLU A 91 1.94 4.25 -5.85
CA GLU A 91 2.48 3.82 -7.14
C GLU A 91 1.81 2.51 -7.54
N VAL A 92 1.58 2.35 -8.84
CA VAL A 92 1.03 1.13 -9.42
C VAL A 92 1.97 0.66 -10.51
N ASP A 93 2.57 -0.50 -10.28
CA ASP A 93 3.53 -1.12 -11.19
C ASP A 93 2.84 -2.12 -12.13
N ASN A 94 1.67 -2.64 -11.74
CA ASN A 94 0.86 -3.54 -12.55
C ASN A 94 -0.52 -2.95 -12.86
N LEU A 95 -0.66 -2.36 -14.05
CA LEU A 95 -1.93 -1.77 -14.50
C LEU A 95 -2.95 -2.81 -14.99
N SER A 96 -2.59 -4.09 -15.12
CA SER A 96 -3.50 -5.12 -15.66
C SER A 96 -4.72 -5.39 -14.78
N GLN A 97 -4.68 -5.01 -13.50
CA GLN A 97 -5.77 -5.19 -12.52
C GLN A 97 -6.35 -3.86 -12.02
N ILE A 98 -6.11 -2.75 -12.74
CA ILE A 98 -6.63 -1.43 -12.39
C ILE A 98 -7.70 -0.97 -13.37
N VAL A 99 -8.79 -0.43 -12.83
CA VAL A 99 -9.81 0.27 -13.60
C VAL A 99 -9.80 1.75 -13.23
N LEU A 100 -9.43 2.60 -14.19
CA LEU A 100 -9.54 4.04 -14.06
C LEU A 100 -11.00 4.47 -14.29
N LYS A 101 -11.57 5.23 -13.35
CA LYS A 101 -12.91 5.82 -13.52
C LYS A 101 -12.86 7.31 -13.20
N TYR A 102 -13.37 8.11 -14.13
CA TYR A 102 -13.67 9.52 -13.92
C TYR A 102 -15.12 9.67 -13.46
N LYS A 103 -15.39 10.73 -12.69
CA LYS A 103 -16.77 11.16 -12.42
C LYS A 103 -17.34 11.87 -13.65
#